data_AF-I0BR29-F1
#
_entry.id   AF-I0BR29-F1
#
_cell.length_a   1.000
_cell.length_b   1.000
_cell.length_c   1.000
_cell.angle_alpha   90.00
_cell.angle_beta   90.00
_cell.angle_gamma   90.00
#
_symmetry.space_group_name_H-M   'P 1'
#
loop_
_entity.id
_entity.type
_entity.pdbx_description
1 polymer ?
#
loop_
_entity_poly.entity_id
_entity_poly.type
_entity_poly.pdbx_seq_one_letter_code
_entity_poly.pdbx_strand_id
1 'polypeptide(L)'
;MESLATGFKFILRGIAFLFYFPVHLFVSLLRFVWKRVLAPPLARTWRHIVVPATVFIENYVLSPLWRYALLYPARWIYVELLAPFLRFMWDRVLVPFLIFLWAGIVFPVFYFIVHYVLKFVWIVVLAPLYRHVLIPVLLFSEKAAKLLFRGITWLWMHVVYLPARRVGTRLLLPPIRWVHTELIVPVIRWFRVLFT
;
A
#
# COMPACT_ATOMS: atom_id res chain seq x y z
N MET A 1 -53.48 32.42 78.81
CA MET A 1 -53.15 33.14 77.56
C MET A 1 -53.22 32.24 76.32
N GLU A 2 -53.02 30.93 76.43
CA GLU A 2 -53.06 30.00 75.28
C GLU A 2 -54.44 29.88 74.60
N SER A 3 -55.55 30.03 75.35
CA SER A 3 -56.92 29.94 74.81
C SER A 3 -57.30 31.11 73.90
N LEU A 4 -56.80 32.31 74.16
CA LEU A 4 -57.05 33.50 73.33
C LEU A 4 -56.25 33.46 72.03
N ALA A 5 -55.01 32.96 72.07
CA ALA A 5 -54.18 32.78 70.90
C ALA A 5 -54.76 31.72 69.93
N THR A 6 -55.36 30.65 70.47
CA THR A 6 -56.07 29.64 69.66
C THR A 6 -57.34 30.23 69.04
N GLY A 7 -58.15 30.98 69.81
CA GLY A 7 -59.35 31.65 69.29
C GLY A 7 -59.05 32.61 68.14
N PHE A 8 -58.02 33.45 68.27
CA PHE A 8 -57.62 34.39 67.20
C PHE A 8 -57.11 33.66 65.95
N LYS A 9 -56.38 32.56 66.11
CA LYS A 9 -55.93 31.71 64.99
C LYS A 9 -57.09 31.08 64.23
N PHE A 10 -58.17 30.69 64.91
CA PHE A 10 -59.37 30.16 64.25
C PHE A 10 -60.15 31.25 63.50
N ILE A 11 -60.26 32.46 64.05
CA ILE A 11 -60.91 33.59 63.37
C ILE A 11 -60.11 33.99 62.12
N LEU A 12 -58.78 34.10 62.23
CA LEU A 12 -57.92 34.45 61.10
C LEU A 12 -57.96 33.39 60.00
N ARG A 13 -58.03 32.10 60.36
CA ARG A 13 -58.27 31.00 59.41
C ARG A 13 -59.66 31.06 58.78
N GLY A 14 -60.69 31.44 59.54
CA GLY A 14 -62.04 31.65 59.01
C GLY A 14 -62.11 32.78 57.98
N ILE A 15 -61.45 33.90 58.25
CA ILE A 15 -61.37 35.04 57.32
C ILE A 15 -60.56 34.66 56.08
N ALA A 16 -59.39 34.04 56.25
CA ALA A 16 -58.58 33.55 55.12
C ALA A 16 -59.35 32.54 54.27
N PHE A 17 -60.14 31.65 54.89
CA PHE A 17 -61.03 30.74 54.18
C PHE A 17 -62.13 31.48 53.43
N LEU A 18 -62.74 32.52 54.02
CA LEU A 18 -63.78 33.33 53.37
C LEU A 18 -63.29 34.00 52.08
N PHE A 19 -62.03 34.46 52.06
CA PHE A 19 -61.41 35.04 50.85
C PHE A 19 -60.84 33.98 49.89
N TYR A 20 -60.25 32.90 50.42
CA TYR A 20 -59.64 31.85 49.60
C TYR A 20 -60.68 30.99 48.88
N PHE A 21 -61.78 30.66 49.56
CA PHE A 21 -62.82 29.78 49.04
C PHE A 21 -63.46 30.26 47.73
N PRO A 22 -63.91 31.53 47.57
CA PRO A 22 -64.46 32.00 46.30
C PRO A 22 -63.43 32.03 45.16
N VAL A 23 -62.17 32.38 45.46
CA VAL A 23 -61.09 32.34 44.46
C VAL A 23 -60.79 30.91 44.03
N HIS A 24 -60.69 29.98 44.98
CA HIS A 24 -60.47 28.56 44.70
C HIS A 24 -61.63 27.95 43.91
N LEU A 25 -62.87 28.28 44.26
CA LEU A 25 -64.07 27.87 43.50
C LEU A 25 -64.03 28.41 42.08
N PHE A 26 -63.71 29.69 41.89
CA PHE A 26 -63.62 30.29 40.57
C PHE A 26 -62.56 29.63 39.69
N VAL A 27 -61.35 29.40 40.22
CA VAL A 27 -60.28 28.69 39.50
C VAL A 27 -60.68 27.24 39.20
N SER A 28 -61.35 26.57 40.13
CA SER A 28 -61.82 25.19 39.94
C SER A 28 -62.90 25.11 38.86
N LEU A 29 -63.83 26.06 38.85
CA LEU A 29 -64.86 26.17 37.83
C LEU A 29 -64.25 26.45 36.46
N LEU A 30 -63.28 27.38 36.38
CA LEU A 30 -62.56 27.67 35.14
C LEU A 30 -61.81 26.45 34.61
N ARG A 31 -61.12 25.69 35.48
CA ARG A 31 -60.47 24.43 35.10
C ARG A 31 -61.47 23.38 34.63
N PHE A 32 -62.65 23.30 35.27
CA PHE A 32 -63.69 22.37 34.87
C PHE A 32 -64.23 22.71 33.48
N VAL A 33 -64.57 23.98 33.25
CA VAL A 33 -65.02 24.49 31.95
C VAL A 33 -63.95 24.25 30.89
N TRP A 34 -62.69 24.57 31.20
CA TRP A 34 -61.58 24.34 30.29
C TRP A 34 -61.41 22.86 29.93
N LYS A 35 -61.27 21.98 30.93
CA LYS A 35 -60.99 20.55 30.68
C LYS A 35 -62.16 19.80 30.08
N ARG A 36 -63.39 20.15 30.45
CA ARG A 36 -64.58 19.35 30.13
C ARG A 36 -65.38 19.92 28.97
N VAL A 37 -65.36 21.24 28.78
CA VAL A 37 -66.17 21.91 27.76
C VAL A 37 -65.31 22.37 26.58
N LEU A 38 -64.18 23.04 26.84
CA LEU A 38 -63.38 23.68 25.78
C LEU A 38 -62.30 22.77 25.18
N ALA A 39 -61.55 22.05 26.02
CA ALA A 39 -60.42 21.23 25.55
C ALA A 39 -60.84 20.05 24.64
N PRO A 40 -61.93 19.30 24.89
CA PRO A 40 -62.33 18.20 24.02
C PRO A 40 -62.68 18.62 22.58
N PRO A 41 -63.52 19.65 22.33
CA PRO A 41 -63.78 20.09 20.97
C PRO A 41 -62.52 20.69 20.33
N LEU A 42 -61.70 21.46 21.06
CA LEU A 42 -60.46 22.02 20.51
C LEU A 42 -59.48 20.91 20.08
N ALA A 43 -59.32 19.87 20.91
CA ALA A 43 -58.48 18.72 20.59
C ALA A 43 -59.02 17.92 19.41
N ARG A 44 -60.35 17.80 19.28
CA ARG A 44 -61.01 17.18 18.13
C ARG A 44 -60.72 17.97 16.85
N THR A 45 -60.92 19.29 16.86
CA THR A 45 -60.62 20.17 15.72
C THR A 45 -59.14 20.11 15.36
N TRP A 46 -58.25 20.13 16.35
CA TRP A 46 -56.81 20.01 16.13
C TRP A 46 -56.43 18.70 15.42
N ARG A 47 -56.95 17.57 15.90
CA ARG A 47 -56.62 16.25 15.33
C ARG A 47 -57.24 16.00 13.96
N HIS A 48 -58.44 16.50 13.71
CA HIS A 48 -59.15 16.22 12.46
C HIS A 48 -58.93 17.25 11.37
N ILE A 49 -58.53 18.48 11.71
CA ILE A 49 -58.35 19.56 10.73
C ILE A 49 -56.89 19.98 10.67
N VAL A 50 -56.30 20.38 11.80
CA VAL A 50 -54.96 20.97 11.80
C VAL A 50 -53.90 19.93 11.44
N VAL A 51 -53.91 18.76 12.10
CA VAL A 51 -52.90 17.72 11.84
C VAL A 51 -52.93 17.22 10.37
N PRO A 52 -54.09 16.88 9.78
CA PRO A 52 -54.13 16.50 8.37
C PRO A 52 -53.72 17.64 7.44
N ALA A 53 -54.10 18.88 7.75
CA ALA A 53 -53.69 20.03 6.95
C ALA A 53 -52.18 20.26 6.99
N THR A 54 -51.54 20.14 8.16
CA THR A 54 -50.08 20.28 8.26
C THR A 54 -49.35 19.17 7.51
N VAL A 55 -49.81 17.92 7.62
CA VAL A 55 -49.24 16.78 6.88
C VAL A 55 -49.44 16.95 5.38
N PHE A 56 -50.59 17.47 4.95
CA PHE A 56 -50.87 17.77 3.55
C PHE A 56 -49.92 18.85 3.01
N ILE A 57 -49.77 19.97 3.73
CA ILE A 57 -48.87 21.06 3.33
C ILE A 57 -47.42 20.56 3.26
N GLU A 58 -46.98 19.79 4.25
CA GLU A 58 -45.63 19.25 4.26
C GLU A 58 -45.36 18.35 3.06
N ASN A 59 -46.25 17.39 2.81
CA ASN A 59 -46.04 16.38 1.77
C ASN A 59 -46.28 16.90 0.35
N TYR A 60 -47.26 17.77 0.16
CA TYR A 60 -47.69 18.20 -1.18
C TYR A 60 -47.22 19.60 -1.56
N VAL A 61 -46.78 20.43 -0.60
CA VAL A 61 -46.29 21.78 -0.89
C VAL A 61 -44.82 21.88 -0.56
N LEU A 62 -44.43 21.70 0.71
CA LEU A 62 -43.04 21.94 1.13
C LEU A 62 -42.06 20.93 0.54
N SER A 63 -42.34 19.64 0.64
CA SER A 63 -41.46 18.57 0.16
C SER A 63 -41.18 18.66 -1.35
N PRO A 64 -42.19 18.79 -2.24
CA PRO A 64 -41.92 18.97 -3.67
C PRO A 64 -41.23 20.31 -3.95
N LEU A 65 -41.64 21.41 -3.31
CA LEU A 65 -40.99 22.70 -3.51
C LEU A 65 -39.50 22.63 -3.13
N TRP A 66 -39.16 22.01 -2.00
CA TRP A 66 -37.77 21.82 -1.60
C TRP A 66 -36.99 20.98 -2.62
N ARG A 67 -37.58 19.88 -3.09
CA ARG A 67 -36.94 18.98 -4.07
C ARG A 67 -36.73 19.65 -5.43
N TYR A 68 -37.74 20.32 -5.95
CA TYR A 68 -37.69 20.90 -7.30
C TYR A 68 -37.01 22.27 -7.33
N ALA A 69 -37.20 23.12 -6.31
CA ALA A 69 -36.64 24.47 -6.30
C ALA A 69 -35.18 24.51 -5.84
N LEU A 70 -34.73 23.57 -5.01
CA LEU A 70 -33.37 23.60 -4.46
C LEU A 70 -32.53 22.40 -4.91
N LEU A 71 -32.99 21.18 -4.61
CA LEU A 71 -32.18 19.98 -4.86
C LEU A 71 -31.92 19.73 -6.35
N TYR A 72 -32.94 19.87 -7.19
CA TYR A 72 -32.80 19.65 -8.63
C TYR A 72 -31.84 20.65 -9.30
N PRO A 73 -32.00 21.98 -9.12
CA PRO A 73 -31.06 22.93 -9.70
C PRO A 73 -29.67 22.83 -9.07
N ALA A 74 -29.55 22.57 -7.77
CA ALA A 74 -28.23 22.35 -7.16
C ALA A 74 -27.52 21.13 -7.74
N ARG A 75 -28.24 20.03 -7.96
CA ARG A 75 -27.70 18.83 -8.62
C ARG A 75 -27.31 19.12 -10.06
N TRP A 76 -28.15 19.85 -10.79
CA TRP A 76 -27.85 20.23 -12.16
C TRP A 76 -26.59 21.11 -12.24
N ILE A 77 -26.47 22.13 -11.38
CA ILE A 77 -25.27 22.97 -11.28
C ILE A 77 -24.04 22.12 -10.95
N TYR A 78 -24.16 21.17 -10.03
CA TYR A 78 -23.05 20.28 -9.69
C TYR A 78 -22.62 19.43 -10.88
N VAL A 79 -23.57 18.80 -11.57
CA VAL A 79 -23.27 17.87 -12.67
C VAL A 79 -22.77 18.60 -13.91
N GLU A 80 -23.39 19.72 -14.29
CA GLU A 80 -23.09 20.39 -15.56
C GLU A 80 -22.02 21.47 -15.47
N LEU A 81 -21.82 22.07 -14.30
CA LEU A 81 -20.84 23.14 -14.14
C LEU A 81 -19.68 22.68 -13.27
N LEU A 82 -19.97 22.26 -12.04
CA LEU A 82 -18.91 22.06 -11.05
C LEU A 82 -18.05 20.82 -11.35
N ALA A 83 -18.68 19.69 -11.65
CA ALA A 83 -17.99 18.44 -11.95
C ALA A 83 -17.07 18.54 -13.19
N PRO A 84 -17.53 19.04 -14.35
CA PRO A 84 -16.66 19.19 -15.51
C PRO A 84 -15.58 20.24 -15.29
N PHE A 85 -15.89 21.34 -14.58
CA PHE A 85 -14.88 22.33 -14.23
C PHE A 85 -13.79 21.75 -13.32
N LEU A 86 -14.16 20.98 -12.30
CA LEU A 86 -13.20 20.30 -11.42
C LEU A 86 -12.34 19.30 -12.19
N ARG A 87 -12.93 18.52 -13.10
CA ARG A 87 -12.19 17.62 -13.99
C ARG A 87 -11.23 18.38 -14.89
N PHE A 88 -11.69 19.48 -15.50
CA PHE A 88 -10.84 20.34 -16.31
C PHE A 88 -9.66 20.88 -15.50
N MET A 89 -9.90 21.40 -14.30
CA MET A 89 -8.84 21.89 -13.41
C MET A 89 -7.86 20.78 -13.04
N TRP A 90 -8.35 19.58 -12.77
CA TRP A 90 -7.51 18.42 -12.47
C TRP A 90 -6.63 18.05 -13.67
N ASP A 91 -7.24 17.79 -14.83
CA ASP A 91 -6.57 17.23 -16.01
C ASP A 91 -5.68 18.26 -16.73
N ARG A 92 -6.09 19.54 -16.75
CA ARG A 92 -5.40 20.58 -17.53
C ARG A 92 -4.48 21.46 -16.72
N VAL A 93 -4.69 21.57 -15.41
CA VAL A 93 -3.88 22.45 -14.56
C VAL A 93 -3.06 21.62 -13.58
N LEU A 94 -3.72 20.81 -12.76
CA LEU A 94 -3.05 20.13 -11.65
C LEU A 94 -2.10 19.02 -12.13
N VAL A 95 -2.56 18.13 -13.00
CA VAL A 95 -1.75 17.01 -13.49
C VAL A 95 -0.51 17.50 -14.26
N PRO A 96 -0.62 18.45 -15.23
CA PRO A 96 0.57 18.97 -15.91
C PRO A 96 1.53 19.69 -14.97
N PHE A 97 1.01 20.44 -13.99
CA PHE A 97 1.83 21.10 -12.99
C PHE A 97 2.60 20.10 -12.13
N LEU A 98 1.95 19.02 -11.69
CA LEU A 98 2.59 17.93 -10.94
C LEU A 98 3.67 17.23 -11.77
N ILE A 99 3.41 16.97 -13.06
CA ILE A 99 4.40 16.40 -13.98
C ILE A 99 5.59 17.34 -14.14
N PHE A 100 5.34 18.65 -14.31
CA PHE A 100 6.38 19.66 -14.41
C PHE A 100 7.23 19.72 -13.13
N LEU A 101 6.58 19.71 -11.96
CA LEU A 101 7.27 19.75 -10.67
C LEU A 101 8.09 18.47 -10.44
N TRP A 102 7.55 17.32 -10.84
CA TRP A 102 8.25 16.05 -10.82
C TRP A 102 9.48 16.07 -11.73
N ALA A 103 9.30 16.40 -13.01
CA ALA A 103 10.38 16.36 -14.00
C ALA A 103 11.42 17.47 -13.81
N GLY A 104 11.00 18.67 -13.39
CA GLY A 104 11.84 19.85 -13.28
C GLY A 104 12.61 19.96 -11.97
N ILE A 105 12.03 19.49 -10.86
CA ILE A 105 12.61 19.70 -9.52
C ILE A 105 12.88 18.37 -8.84
N VAL A 106 11.85 17.55 -8.66
CA VAL A 106 11.97 16.36 -7.81
C VAL A 106 12.91 15.32 -8.42
N PHE A 107 12.74 15.02 -9.71
CA PHE A 107 13.53 14.03 -10.40
C PHE A 107 15.02 14.40 -10.50
N PRO A 108 15.41 15.64 -10.89
CA PRO A 108 16.82 16.04 -10.90
C PRO A 108 17.46 15.99 -9.52
N VAL A 109 16.76 16.44 -8.47
CA VAL A 109 17.26 16.39 -7.10
C VAL A 109 17.45 14.95 -6.65
N PHE A 110 16.46 14.09 -6.90
CA PHE A 110 16.55 12.67 -6.54
C PHE A 110 17.67 11.97 -7.32
N TYR A 111 17.77 12.21 -8.62
CA TYR A 111 18.85 11.69 -9.47
C TYR A 111 20.22 12.12 -8.94
N PHE A 112 20.38 13.39 -8.58
CA PHE A 112 21.63 13.91 -8.06
C PHE A 112 22.00 13.25 -6.73
N ILE A 113 21.06 13.14 -5.79
CA ILE A 113 21.29 12.49 -4.50
C ILE A 113 21.71 11.04 -4.70
N VAL A 114 20.94 10.26 -5.48
CA VAL A 114 21.25 8.84 -5.73
C VAL A 114 22.58 8.69 -6.44
N HIS A 115 22.84 9.49 -7.48
CA HIS A 115 24.08 9.41 -8.24
C HIS A 115 25.30 9.76 -7.39
N TYR A 116 25.23 10.82 -6.57
CA TYR A 116 26.35 11.20 -5.70
C TYR A 116 26.60 10.19 -4.60
N VAL A 117 25.55 9.66 -3.97
CA VAL A 117 25.69 8.60 -2.96
C VAL A 117 26.31 7.36 -3.59
N LEU A 118 25.86 6.94 -4.77
CA LEU A 118 26.39 5.76 -5.44
C LEU A 118 27.85 5.98 -5.88
N LYS A 119 28.16 7.16 -6.42
CA LYS A 119 29.54 7.54 -6.78
C LYS A 119 30.44 7.58 -5.55
N PHE A 120 29.95 8.09 -4.42
CA PHE A 120 30.68 8.10 -3.16
C PHE A 120 30.96 6.68 -2.67
N VAL A 121 29.96 5.80 -2.66
CA VAL A 121 30.13 4.38 -2.32
C VAL A 121 31.13 3.71 -3.25
N TRP A 122 31.08 4.02 -4.56
CA TRP A 122 32.05 3.51 -5.51
C TRP A 122 33.47 3.94 -5.18
N ILE A 123 33.70 5.24 -4.95
CA ILE A 123 35.04 5.80 -4.73
C ILE A 123 35.61 5.40 -3.36
N VAL A 124 34.78 5.40 -2.31
CA VAL A 124 35.24 5.21 -0.93
C VAL A 124 35.28 3.74 -0.52
N VAL A 125 34.35 2.94 -1.01
CA VAL A 125 34.20 1.54 -0.57
C VAL A 125 34.62 0.57 -1.66
N LEU A 126 33.98 0.62 -2.83
CA LEU A 126 34.21 -0.41 -3.85
C LEU A 126 35.58 -0.29 -4.53
N ALA A 127 36.03 0.91 -4.88
CA ALA A 127 37.30 1.10 -5.58
C ALA A 127 38.51 0.67 -4.73
N PRO A 128 38.59 1.01 -3.43
CA PRO A 128 39.65 0.50 -2.56
C PRO A 128 39.56 -1.01 -2.35
N LEU A 129 38.35 -1.55 -2.15
CA LEU A 129 38.15 -2.99 -2.00
C LEU A 129 38.57 -3.75 -3.26
N TYR A 130 38.21 -3.23 -4.44
CA TYR A 130 38.63 -3.78 -5.72
C TYR A 130 40.17 -3.77 -5.85
N ARG A 131 40.79 -2.62 -5.58
CA ARG A 131 42.22 -2.40 -5.80
C ARG A 131 43.11 -3.10 -4.77
N HIS A 132 42.73 -3.09 -3.51
CA HIS A 132 43.56 -3.57 -2.40
C HIS A 132 43.23 -5.00 -1.96
N VAL A 133 42.03 -5.51 -2.24
CA VAL A 133 41.63 -6.87 -1.83
C VAL A 133 41.49 -7.76 -3.06
N LEU A 134 40.62 -7.41 -4.00
CA LEU A 134 40.31 -8.28 -5.15
C LEU A 134 41.54 -8.50 -6.04
N ILE A 135 42.23 -7.43 -6.48
CA ILE A 135 43.41 -7.58 -7.35
C ILE A 135 44.51 -8.44 -6.70
N PRO A 136 44.93 -8.20 -5.44
CA PRO A 136 45.93 -9.04 -4.81
C PRO A 136 45.50 -10.50 -4.64
N VAL A 137 44.24 -10.75 -4.28
CA VAL A 137 43.69 -12.11 -4.18
C VAL A 137 43.70 -12.81 -5.54
N LEU A 138 43.34 -12.09 -6.61
CA LEU A 138 43.37 -12.61 -7.98
C LEU A 138 44.81 -12.98 -8.40
N LEU A 139 45.77 -12.09 -8.16
CA LEU A 139 47.18 -12.36 -8.47
C LEU A 139 47.75 -13.52 -7.65
N PHE A 140 47.36 -13.63 -6.37
CA PHE A 140 47.77 -14.75 -5.52
C PHE A 140 47.18 -16.07 -6.01
N SER A 141 45.89 -16.09 -6.34
CA SER A 141 45.21 -17.27 -6.88
C SER A 141 45.80 -17.70 -8.22
N GLU A 142 46.17 -16.76 -9.09
CA GLU A 142 46.84 -17.06 -10.36
C GLU A 142 48.20 -17.74 -10.14
N LYS A 143 49.01 -17.22 -9.21
CA LYS A 143 50.30 -17.83 -8.85
C LYS A 143 50.12 -19.22 -8.24
N ALA A 144 49.15 -19.38 -7.34
CA ALA A 144 48.82 -20.65 -6.72
C ALA A 144 48.36 -21.68 -7.77
N ALA A 145 47.47 -21.29 -8.69
CA ALA A 145 47.00 -22.14 -9.78
C ALA A 145 48.15 -22.59 -10.69
N LYS A 146 49.06 -21.67 -11.07
CA LYS A 146 50.26 -22.01 -11.87
C LYS A 146 51.17 -23.02 -11.16
N LEU A 147 51.36 -22.87 -9.85
CA LEU A 147 52.13 -23.83 -9.04
C LEU A 147 51.45 -25.20 -9.00
N LEU A 148 50.14 -25.22 -8.79
CA LEU A 148 49.34 -26.44 -8.73
C LEU A 148 49.39 -27.19 -10.08
N PHE A 149 49.20 -26.49 -11.20
CA PHE A 149 49.33 -27.06 -12.54
C PHE A 149 50.74 -27.60 -12.81
N ARG A 150 51.81 -26.88 -12.41
CA ARG A 150 53.18 -27.41 -12.52
C ARG A 150 53.36 -28.69 -11.72
N GLY A 151 52.83 -28.74 -10.50
CA GLY A 151 52.85 -29.92 -9.65
C GLY A 151 52.16 -31.11 -10.30
N ILE A 152 50.94 -30.90 -10.83
CA ILE A 152 50.18 -31.93 -11.55
C ILE A 152 50.94 -32.42 -12.78
N THR A 153 51.46 -31.52 -13.62
CA THR A 153 52.20 -31.90 -14.83
C THR A 153 53.48 -32.67 -14.49
N TRP A 154 54.18 -32.27 -13.42
CA TRP A 154 55.36 -32.98 -12.94
C TRP A 154 55.00 -34.39 -12.45
N LEU A 155 53.92 -34.52 -11.68
CA LEU A 155 53.37 -35.80 -11.21
C LEU A 155 52.98 -36.69 -12.38
N TRP A 156 52.26 -36.16 -13.36
CA TRP A 156 51.88 -36.86 -14.58
C TRP A 156 53.10 -37.38 -15.34
N MET A 157 54.12 -36.54 -15.50
CA MET A 157 55.36 -36.91 -16.17
C MET A 157 56.07 -38.07 -15.46
N HIS A 158 56.15 -38.05 -14.13
CA HIS A 158 56.92 -39.05 -13.38
C HIS A 158 56.16 -40.32 -13.03
N VAL A 159 54.86 -40.22 -12.75
CA VAL A 159 54.03 -41.35 -12.31
C VAL A 159 53.39 -42.07 -13.48
N VAL A 160 53.04 -41.36 -14.56
CA VAL A 160 52.33 -41.96 -15.70
C VAL A 160 53.26 -42.06 -16.90
N TYR A 161 53.76 -40.92 -17.39
CA TYR A 161 54.45 -40.88 -18.69
C TYR A 161 55.78 -41.63 -18.69
N LEU A 162 56.68 -41.35 -17.74
CA LEU A 162 57.98 -42.02 -17.66
C LEU A 162 57.90 -43.54 -17.50
N PRO A 163 57.08 -44.10 -16.58
CA PRO A 163 56.92 -45.55 -16.49
C PRO A 163 56.23 -46.14 -17.71
N ALA A 164 55.18 -45.51 -18.25
CA ALA A 164 54.54 -45.97 -19.49
C ALA A 164 55.53 -45.99 -20.67
N ARG A 165 56.37 -44.95 -20.79
CA ARG A 165 57.43 -44.89 -21.81
C ARG A 165 58.47 -46.00 -21.61
N ARG A 166 58.90 -46.27 -20.37
CA ARG A 166 59.84 -47.36 -20.07
C ARG A 166 59.25 -48.73 -20.39
N VAL A 167 57.97 -48.93 -20.10
CA VAL A 167 57.23 -50.15 -20.47
C VAL A 167 57.18 -50.26 -21.98
N GLY A 168 56.76 -49.23 -22.71
CA GLY A 168 56.71 -49.25 -24.17
C GLY A 168 58.08 -49.51 -24.81
N THR A 169 59.14 -48.87 -24.33
CA THR A 169 60.49 -49.05 -24.89
C THR A 169 61.11 -50.40 -24.57
N ARG A 170 60.82 -51.00 -23.41
CA ARG A 170 61.39 -52.30 -23.02
C ARG A 170 60.53 -53.51 -23.42
N LEU A 171 59.21 -53.38 -23.46
CA LEU A 171 58.30 -54.50 -23.71
C LEU A 171 57.75 -54.50 -25.14
N LEU A 172 57.39 -53.35 -25.70
CA LEU A 172 56.71 -53.28 -27.00
C LEU A 172 57.67 -53.03 -28.16
N LEU A 173 58.69 -52.20 -27.97
CA LEU A 173 59.66 -51.85 -29.00
C LEU A 173 60.52 -53.03 -29.50
N PRO A 174 61.02 -53.94 -28.64
CA PRO A 174 61.77 -55.11 -29.10
C PRO A 174 60.96 -56.05 -30.01
N PRO A 175 59.74 -56.49 -29.65
CA PRO A 175 58.97 -57.36 -30.54
C PRO A 175 58.52 -56.64 -31.81
N ILE A 176 58.17 -55.34 -31.74
CA ILE A 176 57.82 -54.57 -32.94
C ILE A 176 59.03 -54.46 -33.89
N ARG A 177 60.22 -54.15 -33.36
CA ARG A 177 61.45 -54.09 -34.17
C ARG A 177 61.76 -55.44 -34.79
N TRP A 178 61.65 -56.51 -34.01
CA TRP A 178 61.84 -57.87 -34.49
C TRP A 178 60.85 -58.22 -35.62
N VAL A 179 59.55 -58.01 -35.42
CA VAL A 179 58.54 -58.25 -36.47
C VAL A 179 58.85 -57.43 -37.73
N HIS A 180 59.26 -56.17 -37.57
CA HIS A 180 59.62 -55.35 -38.71
C HIS A 180 60.84 -55.88 -39.46
N THR A 181 61.92 -56.21 -38.77
CA THR A 181 63.15 -56.70 -39.41
C THR A 181 63.01 -58.11 -39.97
N GLU A 182 62.25 -58.98 -39.32
CA GLU A 182 62.25 -60.42 -39.63
C GLU A 182 61.03 -60.86 -40.45
N LEU A 183 59.91 -60.15 -40.39
CA LEU A 183 58.74 -60.45 -41.23
C LEU A 183 58.59 -59.41 -42.35
N ILE A 184 58.57 -58.13 -42.01
CA ILE A 184 58.18 -57.09 -42.97
C ILE A 184 59.28 -56.85 -44.02
N VAL A 185 60.53 -56.64 -43.58
CA VAL A 185 61.66 -56.38 -44.49
C VAL A 185 61.90 -57.51 -45.51
N PRO A 186 61.97 -58.80 -45.11
CA PRO A 186 62.20 -59.88 -46.08
C PRO A 186 61.00 -60.07 -47.01
N VAL A 187 59.76 -59.93 -46.54
CA VAL A 187 58.57 -60.01 -47.41
C VAL A 187 58.58 -58.90 -48.46
N ILE A 188 58.88 -57.65 -48.07
CA ILE A 188 59.01 -56.53 -49.01
C ILE A 188 60.14 -56.79 -50.02
N ARG A 189 61.28 -57.32 -49.55
CA ARG A 189 62.42 -57.63 -50.42
C ARG A 189 62.08 -58.73 -51.43
N TRP A 190 61.37 -59.77 -50.99
CA TRP A 190 60.89 -60.86 -51.84
C TRP A 190 59.84 -60.36 -52.86
N PHE A 191 58.88 -59.55 -52.43
CA PHE A 191 57.89 -58.92 -53.32
C PHE A 191 58.56 -58.06 -54.39
N ARG A 192 59.57 -57.28 -54.00
CA ARG A 192 60.32 -56.44 -54.93
C ARG A 192 61.05 -57.27 -55.99
N VAL A 193 61.54 -58.46 -55.65
CA VAL A 193 62.18 -59.39 -56.61
C VAL A 193 61.18 -60.02 -57.59
N LEU A 194 59.93 -60.25 -57.18
CA LEU A 194 58.93 -60.89 -58.04
C LEU A 194 58.23 -59.96 -59.03
N PHE A 195 58.21 -58.67 -58.74
CA PHE A 195 57.53 -57.65 -59.56
C PHE A 195 58.50 -56.76 -60.36
N THR A 196 59.74 -57.21 -60.56
CA THR A 196 60.69 -56.69 -61.55
C THR A 196 61.08 -57.80 -62.50
#